data_AF-A0A3P7J3W5-F1
#
_entry.id   AF-A0A3P7J3W5-F1
#
_cell.length_a   1.000
_cell.length_b   1.000
_cell.length_c   1.000
_cell.angle_alpha   90.00
_cell.angle_beta   90.00
_cell.angle_gamma   90.00
#
_symmetry.space_group_name_H-M   'P 1'
#
loop_
_entity.id
_entity.type
_entity.pdbx_description
1 polymer ?
#
loop_
_entity_poly.entity_id
_entity_poly.type
_entity_poly.pdbx_seq_one_letter_code
_entity_poly.pdbx_strand_id
1 'polypeptide(L)'
;MVAKGAHLPWSRRLSETVQSVLKNPHVDLEIKRSLESVCRTAEMGQMLMSYSTPLGMLDAVLASEYNFIKFIRFMFTHDRYGVAQRLLDAVKMVGTYCLLYEEHTPLVSLSRVYVLYAEYLQKAETDPTVLQFLEEVRTEKGEQFLIEVASRLVDDWKRQVDSAVGLWTETSKTKRIKLLTATKSVILRFMSNDRHYMEVYENLCSIQKLQENYNMYVITPQLESKEWRDASLKEFIVRDERSLLEVISFSSLLRMTRDEASRLSIKLAVDSGNPLGTLTIVRLSLFNLHGYFSALIILHSS
;
A
#
# COMPACT_ATOMS: atom_id res chain seq x y z
N MET A 1 -13.08 -8.11 -45.84
CA MET A 1 -14.37 -8.55 -45.29
C MET A 1 -14.15 -9.90 -44.62
N VAL A 2 -13.73 -9.89 -43.34
CA VAL A 2 -13.73 -11.03 -42.42
C VAL A 2 -14.48 -10.50 -41.20
N ALA A 3 -15.47 -11.26 -40.74
CA ALA A 3 -16.61 -10.78 -39.97
C ALA A 3 -16.25 -9.94 -38.73
N LYS A 4 -16.58 -8.64 -38.77
CA LYS A 4 -16.66 -7.71 -37.62
C LYS A 4 -17.75 -8.08 -36.58
N GLY A 5 -18.33 -9.27 -36.69
CA GLY A 5 -19.47 -9.73 -35.89
C GLY A 5 -19.35 -11.19 -35.46
N ALA A 6 -18.16 -11.79 -35.53
CA ALA A 6 -17.91 -13.02 -34.79
C ALA A 6 -17.80 -12.64 -33.30
N HIS A 7 -18.96 -12.47 -32.65
CA HIS A 7 -19.09 -13.13 -31.36
C HIS A 7 -18.59 -14.55 -31.63
N LEU A 8 -17.50 -14.97 -31.01
CA LEU A 8 -17.22 -16.39 -30.89
C LEU A 8 -18.02 -16.82 -29.66
N PRO A 9 -19.33 -17.12 -29.73
CA PRO A 9 -19.84 -18.09 -28.79
C PRO A 9 -19.16 -19.39 -29.22
N TRP A 10 -18.62 -20.11 -28.28
CA TRP A 10 -18.39 -21.52 -28.48
C TRP A 10 -19.71 -22.13 -29.00
N SER A 11 -19.80 -22.44 -30.30
CA SER A 11 -20.96 -23.20 -30.75
C SER A 11 -20.91 -24.52 -29.99
N ARG A 12 -22.03 -24.97 -29.45
CA ARG A 12 -22.10 -26.19 -28.63
C ARG A 12 -21.36 -27.37 -29.28
N ARG A 13 -21.44 -27.46 -30.62
CA ARG A 13 -20.74 -28.45 -31.44
C ARG A 13 -19.21 -28.31 -31.42
N LEU A 14 -18.69 -27.08 -31.47
CA LEU A 14 -17.25 -26.82 -31.37
C LEU A 14 -16.75 -27.19 -29.97
N SER A 15 -17.48 -26.84 -28.91
CA SER A 15 -17.15 -27.27 -27.54
C SER A 15 -17.14 -28.78 -27.39
N GLU A 16 -18.16 -29.47 -27.91
CA GLU A 16 -18.27 -30.93 -27.87
C GLU A 16 -17.10 -31.59 -28.64
N THR A 17 -16.70 -31.02 -29.76
CA THR A 17 -15.57 -31.51 -30.56
C THR A 17 -14.24 -31.30 -29.85
N VAL A 18 -13.99 -30.10 -29.30
CA VAL A 18 -12.80 -29.81 -28.49
C VAL A 18 -12.72 -30.75 -27.29
N GLN A 19 -13.82 -30.94 -26.57
CA GLN A 19 -13.87 -31.87 -25.44
C GLN A 19 -13.63 -33.32 -25.84
N SER A 20 -14.13 -33.75 -27.01
CA SER A 20 -13.86 -35.08 -27.55
C SER A 20 -12.37 -35.28 -27.85
N VAL A 21 -11.70 -34.29 -28.45
CA VAL A 21 -10.26 -34.34 -28.75
C VAL A 21 -9.43 -34.35 -27.46
N LEU A 22 -9.73 -33.49 -26.49
CA LEU A 22 -9.00 -33.41 -25.22
C LEU A 22 -9.12 -34.71 -24.40
N LYS A 23 -10.29 -35.37 -24.43
CA LYS A 23 -10.53 -36.64 -23.73
C LYS A 23 -10.00 -37.88 -24.45
N ASN A 24 -9.63 -37.77 -25.73
CA ASN A 24 -9.18 -38.92 -26.50
C ASN A 24 -7.76 -39.34 -26.08
N PRO A 25 -7.54 -40.57 -25.54
CA PRO A 25 -6.23 -41.01 -25.08
C PRO A 25 -5.21 -41.21 -26.21
N HIS A 26 -5.67 -41.30 -27.47
CA HIS A 26 -4.82 -41.50 -28.64
C HIS A 26 -4.32 -40.20 -29.27
N VAL A 27 -4.76 -39.04 -28.79
CA VAL A 27 -4.28 -37.73 -29.26
C VAL A 27 -3.02 -37.36 -28.50
N ASP A 28 -2.01 -36.94 -29.26
CA ASP A 28 -0.72 -36.50 -28.74
C ASP A 28 -0.87 -35.39 -27.69
N LEU A 29 -0.04 -35.45 -26.64
CA LEU A 29 -0.10 -34.54 -25.51
C LEU A 29 0.23 -33.08 -25.90
N GLU A 30 1.14 -32.88 -26.85
CA GLU A 30 1.51 -31.56 -27.37
C GLU A 30 0.34 -30.93 -28.12
N ILE A 31 -0.38 -31.72 -28.92
CA ILE A 31 -1.61 -31.28 -29.61
C ILE A 31 -2.67 -30.87 -28.59
N LYS A 32 -2.84 -31.65 -27.50
CA LYS A 32 -3.78 -31.29 -26.43
C LYS A 32 -3.38 -29.99 -25.75
N ARG A 33 -2.12 -29.81 -25.39
CA ARG A 33 -1.62 -28.56 -24.77
C ARG A 33 -1.82 -27.36 -25.68
N SER A 34 -1.53 -27.50 -26.98
CA SER A 34 -1.73 -26.46 -27.98
C SER A 34 -3.22 -26.09 -28.09
N LEU A 35 -4.10 -27.10 -28.17
CA LEU A 35 -5.54 -26.88 -28.19
C LEU A 35 -6.04 -26.20 -26.91
N GLU A 36 -5.60 -26.63 -25.74
CA GLU A 36 -5.92 -25.97 -24.46
C GLU A 36 -5.47 -24.52 -24.41
N SER A 37 -4.28 -24.20 -24.93
CA SER A 37 -3.76 -22.84 -25.02
C SER A 37 -4.64 -21.95 -25.91
N VAL A 38 -5.06 -22.45 -27.07
CA VAL A 38 -6.00 -21.75 -27.96
C VAL A 38 -7.34 -21.54 -27.27
N CYS A 39 -7.85 -22.54 -26.55
CA CYS A 39 -9.11 -22.46 -25.82
C CYS A 39 -9.07 -21.38 -24.72
N ARG A 40 -8.00 -21.36 -23.92
CA ARG A 40 -7.77 -20.38 -22.85
C ARG A 40 -7.62 -18.96 -23.41
N THR A 41 -6.87 -18.81 -24.51
CA THR A 41 -6.71 -17.52 -25.20
C THR A 41 -8.05 -16.98 -25.71
N ALA A 42 -8.88 -17.85 -26.30
CA ALA A 42 -10.22 -17.48 -26.75
C ALA A 42 -11.13 -17.07 -25.58
N GLU A 43 -11.04 -17.75 -24.43
CA GLU A 43 -11.76 -17.39 -23.21
C GLU A 43 -11.37 -16.01 -22.69
N MET A 44 -10.07 -15.69 -22.67
CA MET A 44 -9.58 -14.34 -22.33
C MET A 44 -10.09 -13.29 -23.32
N GLY A 45 -10.12 -13.61 -24.62
CA GLY A 45 -10.68 -12.74 -25.65
C GLY A 45 -12.17 -12.44 -25.42
N GLN A 46 -12.96 -13.45 -25.02
CA GLN A 46 -14.38 -13.27 -24.69
C GLN A 46 -14.58 -12.38 -23.47
N MET A 47 -13.79 -12.57 -22.41
CA MET A 47 -13.81 -11.69 -21.24
C MET A 47 -13.41 -10.26 -21.63
N LEU A 48 -12.37 -10.08 -22.43
CA LEU A 48 -11.94 -8.77 -22.89
C LEU A 48 -13.05 -8.03 -23.67
N MET A 49 -13.78 -8.75 -24.53
CA MET A 49 -14.94 -8.21 -25.26
C MET A 49 -16.12 -7.85 -24.34
N SER A 50 -16.31 -8.55 -23.21
CA SER A 50 -17.37 -8.23 -22.25
C SER A 50 -17.13 -6.87 -21.58
N TYR A 51 -15.86 -6.46 -21.43
CA TYR A 51 -15.45 -5.14 -20.96
C TYR A 51 -15.28 -4.12 -22.10
N SER A 52 -16.02 -4.30 -23.20
CA SER A 52 -16.05 -3.39 -24.36
C SER A 52 -14.69 -3.15 -25.01
N THR A 53 -13.73 -4.05 -24.79
CA THR A 53 -12.40 -3.95 -25.39
C THR A 53 -12.39 -4.76 -26.69
N PRO A 54 -11.85 -4.22 -27.80
CA PRO A 54 -11.80 -4.96 -29.07
C PRO A 54 -10.91 -6.20 -28.97
N LEU A 55 -11.32 -7.33 -29.54
CA LEU A 55 -10.54 -8.58 -29.55
C LEU A 55 -9.12 -8.39 -30.10
N GLY A 56 -8.93 -7.49 -31.07
CA GLY A 56 -7.61 -7.16 -31.63
C GLY A 56 -6.61 -6.53 -30.63
N MET A 57 -7.06 -6.16 -29.43
CA MET A 57 -6.19 -5.69 -28.34
C MET A 57 -5.68 -6.82 -27.45
N LEU A 58 -6.15 -8.06 -27.64
CA LEU A 58 -5.78 -9.19 -26.77
C LEU A 58 -4.26 -9.41 -26.76
N ASP A 59 -3.62 -9.46 -27.93
CA ASP A 59 -2.17 -9.64 -28.03
C ASP A 59 -1.40 -8.51 -27.33
N ALA A 60 -1.88 -7.27 -27.43
CA ALA A 60 -1.27 -6.12 -26.76
C ALA A 60 -1.42 -6.18 -25.23
N VAL A 61 -2.58 -6.66 -24.75
CA VAL A 61 -2.84 -6.89 -23.31
C VAL A 61 -1.95 -8.01 -22.79
N LEU A 62 -1.77 -9.08 -23.54
CA LEU A 62 -0.95 -10.24 -23.17
C LEU A 62 0.55 -10.06 -23.45
N ALA A 63 0.95 -9.02 -24.20
CA ALA A 63 2.35 -8.78 -24.56
C ALA A 63 3.28 -8.57 -23.36
N SER A 64 2.75 -8.14 -22.22
CA SER A 64 3.51 -8.04 -20.97
C SER A 64 2.59 -8.11 -19.76
N GLU A 65 3.13 -8.57 -18.64
CA GLU A 65 2.43 -8.57 -17.35
C GLU A 65 1.98 -7.17 -16.93
N TYR A 66 2.76 -6.15 -17.27
CA TYR A 66 2.40 -4.76 -17.00
C TYR A 66 1.11 -4.36 -17.74
N ASN A 67 1.00 -4.69 -19.03
CA ASN A 67 -0.20 -4.42 -19.82
C ASN A 67 -1.39 -5.23 -19.30
N PHE A 68 -1.14 -6.47 -18.92
CA PHE A 68 -2.15 -7.34 -18.35
C PHE A 68 -2.71 -6.78 -17.03
N ILE A 69 -1.85 -6.37 -16.11
CA ILE A 69 -2.27 -5.74 -14.84
C ILE A 69 -2.97 -4.40 -15.08
N LYS A 70 -2.54 -3.62 -16.08
CA LYS A 70 -3.24 -2.40 -16.48
C LYS A 70 -4.65 -2.70 -16.98
N PHE A 71 -4.85 -3.81 -17.70
CA PHE A 71 -6.17 -4.27 -18.11
C PHE A 71 -7.02 -4.71 -16.90
N ILE A 72 -6.46 -5.45 -15.94
CA ILE A 72 -7.17 -5.80 -14.69
C ILE A 72 -7.66 -4.54 -13.95
N ARG A 73 -6.80 -3.51 -13.85
CA ARG A 73 -7.19 -2.20 -13.27
C ARG A 73 -8.34 -1.55 -14.05
N PHE A 74 -8.30 -1.61 -15.37
CA PHE A 74 -9.37 -1.10 -16.23
C PHE A 74 -10.71 -1.82 -15.98
N MET A 75 -10.70 -3.14 -15.81
CA MET A 75 -11.91 -3.92 -15.50
C MET A 75 -12.62 -3.39 -14.25
N PHE A 76 -11.88 -3.02 -13.20
CA PHE A 76 -12.48 -2.49 -11.98
C PHE A 76 -13.14 -1.12 -12.15
N THR A 77 -12.68 -0.31 -13.10
CA THR A 77 -13.27 1.00 -13.41
C THR A 77 -14.45 0.94 -14.38
N HIS A 78 -14.81 -0.24 -14.89
CA HIS A 78 -15.77 -0.36 -15.98
C HIS A 78 -17.22 -0.49 -15.50
N ASP A 79 -18.08 0.46 -15.85
CA ASP A 79 -19.44 0.59 -15.27
C ASP A 79 -20.45 -0.48 -15.68
N ARG A 80 -20.11 -1.36 -16.61
CA ARG A 80 -21.04 -2.35 -17.17
C ARG A 80 -21.50 -3.41 -16.16
N TYR A 81 -20.67 -3.75 -15.18
CA TYR A 81 -20.92 -4.83 -14.23
C TYR A 81 -20.90 -4.32 -12.79
N GLY A 82 -21.59 -5.01 -11.88
CA GLY A 82 -21.50 -4.73 -10.45
C GLY A 82 -20.09 -5.00 -9.90
N VAL A 83 -19.73 -4.34 -8.80
CA VAL A 83 -18.36 -4.35 -8.25
C VAL A 83 -17.87 -5.78 -7.94
N ALA A 84 -18.74 -6.61 -7.35
CA ALA A 84 -18.45 -8.02 -7.07
C ALA A 84 -18.20 -8.86 -8.33
N GLN A 85 -18.96 -8.64 -9.40
CA GLN A 85 -18.76 -9.36 -10.66
C GLN A 85 -17.41 -9.01 -11.30
N ARG A 86 -16.98 -7.75 -11.21
CA ARG A 86 -15.67 -7.31 -11.72
C ARG A 86 -14.53 -8.05 -11.01
N LEU A 87 -14.65 -8.30 -9.71
CA LEU A 87 -13.67 -9.10 -8.95
C LEU A 87 -13.63 -10.56 -9.42
N LEU A 88 -14.80 -11.20 -9.60
CA LEU A 88 -14.87 -12.57 -10.08
C LEU A 88 -14.26 -12.72 -11.48
N ASP A 89 -14.58 -11.79 -12.39
CA ASP A 89 -14.02 -11.79 -13.74
C ASP A 89 -12.51 -11.55 -13.72
N ALA A 90 -12.01 -10.65 -12.87
CA ALA A 90 -10.58 -10.40 -12.74
C ALA A 90 -9.82 -11.62 -12.17
N VAL A 91 -10.38 -12.29 -11.16
CA VAL A 91 -9.84 -13.54 -10.61
C VAL A 91 -9.78 -14.62 -11.70
N LYS A 92 -10.85 -14.74 -12.49
CA LYS A 92 -10.90 -15.68 -13.61
C LYS A 92 -9.86 -15.34 -14.68
N MET A 93 -9.76 -14.07 -15.07
CA MET A 93 -8.80 -13.58 -16.06
C MET A 93 -7.35 -13.89 -15.64
N VAL A 94 -7.00 -13.65 -14.37
CA VAL A 94 -5.67 -13.98 -13.83
C VAL A 94 -5.46 -15.49 -13.75
N GLY A 95 -6.46 -16.26 -13.34
CA GLY A 95 -6.38 -17.72 -13.33
C GLY A 95 -6.09 -18.29 -14.72
N THR A 96 -6.79 -17.80 -15.76
CA THR A 96 -6.54 -18.21 -17.15
C THR A 96 -5.16 -17.77 -17.63
N TYR A 97 -4.68 -16.58 -17.25
CA TYR A 97 -3.34 -16.10 -17.58
C TYR A 97 -2.25 -17.01 -16.99
N CYS A 98 -2.33 -17.33 -15.69
CA CYS A 98 -1.35 -18.21 -15.03
C CYS A 98 -1.32 -19.62 -15.63
N LEU A 99 -2.44 -20.10 -16.19
CA LEU A 99 -2.50 -21.37 -16.91
C LEU A 99 -1.90 -21.30 -18.33
N LEU A 100 -1.78 -20.11 -18.92
CA LEU A 100 -1.19 -19.92 -20.26
C LEU A 100 0.32 -19.68 -20.20
N TYR A 101 0.79 -19.02 -19.14
CA TYR A 101 2.19 -18.61 -18.99
C TYR A 101 2.77 -19.26 -17.74
N GLU A 102 3.47 -20.38 -17.89
CA GLU A 102 4.08 -21.11 -16.76
C GLU A 102 5.19 -20.28 -16.06
N GLU A 103 5.89 -19.43 -16.81
CA GLU A 103 6.86 -18.46 -16.29
C GLU A 103 6.21 -17.08 -16.14
N HIS A 104 5.49 -16.88 -15.04
CA HIS A 104 4.95 -15.57 -14.66
C HIS A 104 5.60 -15.06 -13.38
N THR A 105 5.80 -13.75 -13.27
CA THR A 105 6.33 -13.11 -12.07
C THR A 105 5.23 -12.99 -11.00
N PRO A 106 5.60 -12.68 -9.74
CA PRO A 106 4.64 -12.42 -8.67
C PRO A 106 3.74 -11.19 -8.91
N LEU A 107 3.99 -10.42 -9.97
CA LEU A 107 3.13 -9.32 -10.40
C LEU A 107 1.76 -9.81 -10.85
N VAL A 108 1.68 -11.03 -11.40
CA VAL A 108 0.42 -11.67 -11.79
C VAL A 108 0.12 -12.79 -10.81
N SER A 109 -0.65 -12.46 -9.78
CA SER A 109 -1.08 -13.41 -8.75
C SER A 109 -2.50 -13.14 -8.30
N LEU A 110 -3.13 -14.16 -7.70
CA LEU A 110 -4.44 -14.00 -7.08
C LEU A 110 -4.42 -12.89 -6.02
N SER A 111 -3.44 -12.91 -5.10
CA SER A 111 -3.29 -11.88 -4.08
C SER A 111 -3.16 -10.48 -4.68
N ARG A 112 -2.49 -10.32 -5.82
CA ARG A 112 -2.39 -9.03 -6.51
C ARG A 112 -3.74 -8.52 -6.99
N VAL A 113 -4.63 -9.39 -7.49
CA VAL A 113 -5.99 -9.00 -7.91
C VAL A 113 -6.76 -8.39 -6.74
N TYR A 114 -6.69 -9.03 -5.57
CA TYR A 114 -7.36 -8.55 -4.35
C TYR A 114 -6.77 -7.22 -3.88
N VAL A 115 -5.45 -7.04 -3.96
CA VAL A 115 -4.80 -5.74 -3.68
C VAL A 115 -5.29 -4.66 -4.64
N LEU A 116 -5.31 -4.93 -5.95
CA LEU A 116 -5.78 -3.97 -6.96
C LEU A 116 -7.25 -3.60 -6.78
N TYR A 117 -8.08 -4.54 -6.33
CA TYR A 117 -9.47 -4.29 -6.01
C TYR A 117 -9.62 -3.42 -4.76
N ALA A 118 -8.85 -3.68 -3.69
CA ALA A 118 -8.81 -2.82 -2.51
C ALA A 118 -8.32 -1.40 -2.85
N GLU A 119 -7.32 -1.26 -3.72
CA GLU A 119 -6.88 0.05 -4.24
C GLU A 119 -8.00 0.79 -4.98
N TYR A 120 -8.82 0.05 -5.74
CA TYR A 120 -9.98 0.62 -6.42
C TYR A 120 -11.03 1.10 -5.41
N LEU A 121 -11.41 0.28 -4.43
CA LEU A 121 -12.39 0.64 -3.39
C LEU A 121 -11.94 1.89 -2.61
N GLN A 122 -10.64 1.98 -2.29
CA GLN A 122 -10.07 3.13 -1.60
C GLN A 122 -10.21 4.43 -2.40
N LYS A 123 -10.08 4.36 -3.73
CA LYS A 123 -10.15 5.53 -4.63
C LYS A 123 -11.57 5.91 -5.00
N ALA A 124 -12.43 4.91 -5.18
CA ALA A 124 -13.79 5.09 -5.64
C ALA A 124 -14.76 5.45 -4.49
N GLU A 125 -14.34 5.27 -3.22
CA GLU A 125 -15.17 5.52 -2.03
C GLU A 125 -16.52 4.77 -2.10
N THR A 126 -16.49 3.57 -2.66
CA THR A 126 -17.67 2.71 -2.88
C THR A 126 -17.98 1.84 -1.66
N ASP A 127 -19.21 1.32 -1.60
CA ASP A 127 -19.62 0.22 -0.72
C ASP A 127 -19.42 -1.11 -1.48
N PRO A 128 -18.68 -2.10 -0.94
CA PRO A 128 -18.06 -2.17 0.39
C PRO A 128 -16.80 -1.31 0.56
N THR A 129 -16.57 -0.85 1.79
CA THR A 129 -15.30 -0.23 2.19
C THR A 129 -14.16 -1.23 2.15
N VAL A 130 -12.91 -0.75 2.10
CA VAL A 130 -11.72 -1.62 2.12
C VAL A 130 -11.69 -2.55 3.33
N LEU A 131 -12.10 -2.06 4.51
CA LEU A 131 -12.09 -2.88 5.72
C LEU A 131 -13.14 -4.00 5.65
N GLN A 132 -14.36 -3.71 5.19
CA GLN A 132 -15.39 -4.72 4.99
C GLN A 132 -14.95 -5.77 3.97
N PHE A 133 -14.38 -5.32 2.85
CA PHE A 133 -13.82 -6.22 1.84
C PHE A 133 -12.73 -7.14 2.44
N LEU A 134 -11.80 -6.60 3.22
CA LEU A 134 -10.77 -7.43 3.85
C LEU A 134 -11.35 -8.42 4.89
N GLU A 135 -12.42 -8.05 5.60
CA GLU A 135 -13.14 -8.98 6.48
C GLU A 135 -13.83 -10.12 5.68
N GLU A 136 -14.37 -9.82 4.51
CA GLU A 136 -14.91 -10.84 3.58
C GLU A 136 -13.79 -11.76 3.08
N VAL A 137 -12.64 -11.20 2.70
CA VAL A 137 -11.45 -11.97 2.29
C VAL A 137 -11.01 -12.92 3.40
N ARG A 138 -10.97 -12.46 4.66
CA ARG A 138 -10.66 -13.30 5.81
C ARG A 138 -11.63 -14.48 5.92
N THR A 139 -12.92 -14.20 5.73
CA THR A 139 -13.99 -15.19 5.88
C THR A 139 -13.97 -16.23 4.77
N GLU A 140 -13.71 -15.81 3.53
CA GLU A 140 -13.76 -16.68 2.35
C GLU A 140 -12.44 -17.41 2.04
N LYS A 141 -11.29 -16.76 2.29
CA LYS A 141 -9.95 -17.26 1.90
C LYS A 141 -9.07 -17.61 3.09
N GLY A 142 -9.45 -17.22 4.30
CA GLY A 142 -8.72 -17.48 5.53
C GLY A 142 -7.69 -16.41 5.89
N GLU A 143 -7.21 -16.50 7.13
CA GLU A 143 -6.33 -15.50 7.76
C GLU A 143 -4.98 -15.33 7.04
N GLN A 144 -4.38 -16.43 6.57
CA GLN A 144 -3.07 -16.38 5.92
C GLN A 144 -3.12 -15.58 4.61
N PHE A 145 -4.18 -15.78 3.81
CA PHE A 145 -4.37 -15.05 2.56
C PHE A 145 -4.71 -13.57 2.83
N LEU A 146 -5.50 -13.29 3.88
CA LEU A 146 -5.74 -11.93 4.34
C LEU A 146 -4.43 -11.20 4.66
N ILE A 147 -3.53 -11.81 5.45
CA ILE A 147 -2.25 -11.21 5.83
C ILE A 147 -1.40 -10.94 4.59
N GLU A 148 -1.38 -11.85 3.61
CA GLU A 148 -0.67 -11.62 2.33
C GLU A 148 -1.24 -10.43 1.54
N VAL A 149 -2.56 -10.30 1.47
CA VAL A 149 -3.21 -9.17 0.77
C VAL A 149 -2.98 -7.86 1.53
N ALA A 150 -3.18 -7.86 2.85
CA ALA A 150 -3.05 -6.67 3.70
C ALA A 150 -1.61 -6.14 3.74
N SER A 151 -0.61 -7.01 3.87
CA SER A 151 0.81 -6.64 3.83
C SER A 151 1.18 -5.94 2.52
N ARG A 152 0.88 -6.57 1.38
CA ARG A 152 1.13 -5.99 0.06
C ARG A 152 0.39 -4.67 -0.16
N LEU A 153 -0.84 -4.57 0.33
CA LEU A 153 -1.64 -3.34 0.25
C LEU A 153 -1.01 -2.20 1.05
N VAL A 154 -0.60 -2.48 2.29
CA VAL A 154 0.07 -1.51 3.17
C VAL A 154 1.39 -1.05 2.56
N ASP A 155 2.19 -1.97 2.01
CA ASP A 155 3.46 -1.65 1.36
C ASP A 155 3.27 -0.75 0.13
N ASP A 156 2.28 -1.06 -0.71
CA ASP A 156 1.97 -0.25 -1.89
C ASP A 156 1.47 1.16 -1.50
N TRP A 157 0.64 1.25 -0.47
CA TRP A 157 0.16 2.55 0.02
C TRP A 157 1.26 3.34 0.71
N LYS A 158 2.16 2.70 1.46
CA LYS A 158 3.36 3.36 2.02
C LYS A 158 4.21 3.96 0.91
N ARG A 159 4.50 3.21 -0.16
CA ARG A 159 5.24 3.73 -1.34
C ARG A 159 4.51 4.89 -2.01
N GLN A 160 3.18 4.85 -2.08
CA GLN A 160 2.37 5.95 -2.62
C GLN A 160 2.43 7.21 -1.72
N VAL A 161 2.40 7.05 -0.40
CA VAL A 161 2.63 8.15 0.55
C VAL A 161 4.01 8.76 0.32
N ASP A 162 5.05 7.93 0.20
CA ASP A 162 6.44 8.38 0.07
C ASP A 162 6.73 9.03 -1.30
N SER A 163 6.00 8.68 -2.36
CA SER A 163 6.27 9.16 -3.73
C SER A 163 5.60 10.49 -4.13
N ALA A 164 4.62 11.01 -3.37
CA ALA A 164 3.76 12.13 -3.78
C ALA A 164 4.39 13.55 -3.74
N VAL A 165 5.68 13.72 -4.06
CA VAL A 165 6.47 14.94 -3.83
C VAL A 165 6.39 16.01 -4.95
N GLY A 166 5.66 15.78 -6.04
CA GLY A 166 5.78 16.62 -7.25
C GLY A 166 5.10 18.00 -7.22
N LEU A 167 3.84 18.10 -6.80
CA LEU A 167 3.03 19.34 -6.92
C LEU A 167 2.03 19.48 -5.76
N TRP A 168 2.15 20.60 -5.05
CA TRP A 168 1.43 20.93 -3.80
C TRP A 168 0.09 21.58 -4.06
N THR A 169 -0.90 20.77 -4.42
CA THR A 169 -2.29 21.22 -4.44
C THR A 169 -3.01 20.74 -3.18
N GLU A 170 -4.05 21.47 -2.75
CA GLU A 170 -4.93 20.99 -1.68
C GLU A 170 -5.48 19.60 -1.99
N THR A 171 -5.77 19.31 -3.26
CA THR A 171 -6.20 17.97 -3.68
C THR A 171 -5.15 16.89 -3.44
N SER A 172 -3.86 17.18 -3.65
CA SER A 172 -2.75 16.26 -3.37
C SER A 172 -2.62 15.99 -1.86
N LYS A 173 -2.75 17.03 -1.03
CA LYS A 173 -2.71 16.91 0.43
C LYS A 173 -3.87 16.06 0.95
N THR A 174 -5.10 16.33 0.51
CA THR A 174 -6.28 15.55 0.91
C THR A 174 -6.13 14.09 0.52
N LYS A 175 -5.67 13.80 -0.71
CA LYS A 175 -5.43 12.42 -1.18
C LYS A 175 -4.42 11.69 -0.28
N ARG A 176 -3.31 12.34 0.07
CA ARG A 176 -2.30 11.76 0.95
C ARG A 176 -2.81 11.51 2.37
N ILE A 177 -3.59 12.43 2.95
CA ILE A 177 -4.19 12.24 4.29
C ILE A 177 -5.20 11.09 4.29
N LYS A 178 -6.03 10.98 3.24
CA LYS A 178 -6.95 9.84 3.07
C LYS A 178 -6.18 8.52 2.99
N LEU A 179 -5.08 8.48 2.24
CA LEU A 179 -4.23 7.30 2.13
C LEU A 179 -3.57 6.94 3.47
N LEU A 180 -2.97 7.92 4.18
CA LEU A 180 -2.41 7.74 5.53
C LEU A 180 -3.44 7.14 6.49
N THR A 181 -4.67 7.68 6.48
CA THR A 181 -5.75 7.20 7.33
C THR A 181 -6.12 5.75 7.00
N ALA A 182 -6.31 5.44 5.72
CA ALA A 182 -6.64 4.08 5.26
C ALA A 182 -5.55 3.07 5.63
N THR A 183 -4.27 3.38 5.37
CA THR A 183 -3.13 2.51 5.71
C THR A 183 -3.09 2.21 7.20
N LYS A 184 -3.21 3.24 8.05
CA LYS A 184 -3.23 3.06 9.50
C LYS A 184 -4.39 2.19 9.98
N SER A 185 -5.59 2.38 9.43
CA SER A 185 -6.76 1.57 9.77
C SER A 185 -6.57 0.09 9.42
N VAL A 186 -5.99 -0.21 8.26
CA VAL A 186 -5.67 -1.60 7.86
C VAL A 186 -4.65 -2.22 8.82
N ILE A 187 -3.57 -1.50 9.14
CA ILE A 187 -2.54 -2.01 10.06
C ILE A 187 -3.15 -2.31 11.45
N LEU A 188 -3.87 -1.34 12.04
CA LEU A 188 -4.45 -1.53 13.38
C LEU A 188 -5.45 -2.69 13.43
N ARG A 189 -6.20 -2.92 12.35
CA ARG A 189 -7.25 -3.92 12.33
C ARG A 189 -6.72 -5.33 12.09
N PHE A 190 -5.77 -5.49 11.17
CA PHE A 190 -5.36 -6.81 10.67
C PHE A 190 -3.90 -7.16 10.97
N MET A 191 -3.08 -6.20 11.39
CA MET A 191 -1.62 -6.36 11.48
C MET A 191 -1.04 -5.84 12.79
N SER A 192 -1.87 -5.61 13.81
CA SER A 192 -1.45 -5.00 15.08
C SER A 192 -0.50 -5.87 15.92
N ASN A 193 -0.50 -7.18 15.67
CA ASN A 193 0.40 -8.12 16.32
C ASN A 193 1.80 -8.17 15.68
N ASP A 194 1.97 -7.59 14.49
CA ASP A 194 3.25 -7.59 13.79
C ASP A 194 4.05 -6.33 14.16
N ARG A 195 5.21 -6.54 14.78
CA ARG A 195 6.10 -5.46 15.21
C ARG A 195 6.54 -4.56 14.06
N HIS A 196 6.81 -5.12 12.88
CA HIS A 196 7.24 -4.36 11.72
C HIS A 196 6.13 -3.40 11.25
N TYR A 197 4.89 -3.90 11.13
CA TYR A 197 3.77 -3.05 10.71
C TYR A 197 3.38 -2.04 11.77
N MET A 198 3.52 -2.35 13.05
CA MET A 198 3.32 -1.37 14.11
C MET A 198 4.36 -0.23 14.07
N GLU A 199 5.61 -0.51 13.72
CA GLU A 199 6.61 0.54 13.49
C GLU A 199 6.24 1.41 12.28
N VAL A 200 5.77 0.80 11.19
CA VAL A 200 5.22 1.54 10.04
C VAL A 200 4.04 2.41 10.46
N TYR A 201 3.11 1.89 11.26
CA TYR A 201 1.97 2.66 11.78
C TYR A 201 2.40 3.89 12.57
N GLU A 202 3.39 3.75 13.46
CA GLU A 202 3.91 4.87 14.26
C GLU A 202 4.60 5.94 13.39
N ASN A 203 5.33 5.52 12.35
CA ASN A 203 5.91 6.43 11.37
C ASN A 203 4.82 7.18 10.59
N LEU A 204 3.76 6.49 10.13
CA LEU A 204 2.64 7.12 9.43
C LEU A 204 1.86 8.10 10.34
N CYS A 205 1.70 7.78 11.63
CA CYS A 205 1.11 8.71 12.61
C CYS A 205 1.95 9.98 12.77
N SER A 206 3.27 9.82 12.80
CA SER A 206 4.21 10.93 12.92
C SER A 206 4.19 11.82 11.68
N ILE A 207 4.23 11.20 10.49
CA ILE A 207 4.10 11.88 9.20
C ILE A 207 2.80 12.70 9.14
N GLN A 208 1.67 12.12 9.55
CA GLN A 208 0.39 12.83 9.53
C GLN A 208 0.42 14.06 10.45
N LYS A 209 0.89 13.91 11.69
CA LYS A 209 0.95 15.03 12.66
C LYS A 209 1.93 16.12 12.22
N LEU A 210 3.06 15.76 11.61
CA LEU A 210 4.01 16.73 11.04
C LEU A 210 3.36 17.52 9.89
N GLN A 211 2.55 16.85 9.07
CA GLN A 211 1.82 17.51 8.00
C GLN A 211 0.67 18.40 8.50
N GLU A 212 -0.11 17.95 9.49
CA GLU A 212 -1.26 18.69 10.02
C GLU A 212 -0.84 19.89 10.90
N ASN A 213 0.13 19.70 11.80
CA ASN A 213 0.48 20.70 12.81
C ASN A 213 1.58 21.67 12.33
N TYR A 214 2.47 21.21 11.45
CA TYR A 214 3.66 21.97 11.05
C TYR A 214 3.73 22.20 9.53
N ASN A 215 2.74 21.73 8.76
CA ASN A 215 2.73 21.78 7.29
C ASN A 215 4.03 21.21 6.68
N MET A 216 4.65 20.25 7.38
CA MET A 216 5.87 19.57 6.94
C MET A 216 5.50 18.31 6.19
N TYR A 217 6.07 18.17 4.99
CA TYR A 217 5.95 16.92 4.27
C TYR A 217 7.15 16.04 4.52
N VAL A 218 6.87 14.88 5.10
CA VAL A 218 7.88 13.94 5.53
C VAL A 218 7.61 12.57 4.93
N ILE A 219 8.63 11.92 4.42
CA ILE A 219 8.56 10.54 3.94
C ILE A 219 9.16 9.60 4.99
N THR A 220 8.80 8.33 4.94
CA THR A 220 9.28 7.36 5.94
C THR A 220 10.81 7.32 6.06
N PRO A 221 11.60 7.30 4.96
CA PRO A 221 13.06 7.32 5.03
C PRO A 221 13.66 8.56 5.73
N GLN A 222 12.95 9.69 5.75
CA GLN A 222 13.42 10.89 6.44
C GLN A 222 13.31 10.76 7.96
N LEU A 223 12.27 10.10 8.46
CA LEU A 223 12.14 9.81 9.89
C LEU A 223 13.16 8.77 10.37
N GLU A 224 13.63 7.89 9.48
CA GLU A 224 14.68 6.92 9.77
C GLU A 224 16.08 7.57 9.74
N SER A 225 16.26 8.65 8.98
CA SER A 225 17.54 9.38 8.89
C SER A 225 17.78 10.27 10.11
N LYS A 226 18.79 9.90 10.92
CA LYS A 226 19.25 10.73 12.04
C LYS A 226 19.66 12.14 11.60
N GLU A 227 20.41 12.24 10.50
CA GLU A 227 20.89 13.52 9.98
C GLU A 227 19.73 14.46 9.62
N TRP A 228 18.70 13.93 8.97
CA TRP A 228 17.53 14.71 8.60
C TRP A 228 16.73 15.14 9.83
N ARG A 229 16.56 14.25 10.81
CA ARG A 229 15.87 14.57 12.07
C ARG A 229 16.60 15.67 12.86
N ASP A 230 17.93 15.55 12.97
CA ASP A 230 18.76 16.51 13.68
C ASP A 230 18.71 17.89 13.00
N ALA A 231 18.81 17.92 11.66
CA ALA A 231 18.70 19.15 10.87
C ALA A 231 17.31 19.80 11.00
N SER A 232 16.24 19.00 10.95
CA SER A 232 14.86 19.48 11.08
C SER A 232 14.59 20.07 12.47
N LEU A 233 15.07 19.43 13.54
CA LEU A 233 14.95 19.98 14.90
C LEU A 233 15.73 21.30 15.03
N LYS A 234 16.94 21.37 14.46
CA LYS A 234 17.74 22.59 14.45
C LYS A 234 17.01 23.74 13.76
N GLU A 235 16.48 23.51 12.57
CA GLU A 235 15.73 24.54 11.83
C GLU A 235 14.50 25.01 12.61
N PHE A 236 13.76 24.07 13.22
CA PHE A 236 12.58 24.37 14.02
C PHE A 236 12.87 25.26 15.24
N ILE A 237 14.00 25.02 15.93
CA ILE A 237 14.42 25.79 17.11
C ILE A 237 15.00 27.16 16.72
N VAL A 238 15.76 27.24 15.63
CA VAL A 238 16.47 28.48 15.25
C VAL A 238 15.52 29.51 14.63
N ARG A 239 14.46 29.07 13.96
CA ARG A 239 13.60 29.98 13.19
C ARG A 239 12.76 30.92 14.07
N ASP A 240 12.26 30.43 15.20
CA ASP A 240 11.30 31.14 16.06
C ASP A 240 11.61 30.86 17.53
N GLU A 241 11.27 31.77 18.45
CA GLU A 241 11.28 31.45 19.89
C GLU A 241 10.22 30.38 20.19
N ARG A 242 10.64 29.21 20.66
CA ARG A 242 9.76 28.08 20.94
C ARG A 242 9.73 27.75 22.43
N SER A 243 8.55 27.41 22.91
CA SER A 243 8.43 26.83 24.24
C SER A 243 9.03 25.43 24.27
N LEU A 244 9.49 25.04 25.44
CA LEU A 244 9.98 23.69 25.69
C LEU A 244 8.97 22.61 25.26
N LEU A 245 7.71 22.79 25.62
CA LEU A 245 6.68 21.80 25.37
C LEU A 245 6.50 21.57 23.86
N GLU A 246 6.65 22.62 23.05
CA GLU A 246 6.66 22.52 21.58
C GLU A 246 7.89 21.78 21.06
N VAL A 247 9.09 22.04 21.61
CA VAL A 247 10.32 21.35 21.20
C VAL A 247 10.25 19.85 21.52
N ILE A 248 9.77 19.48 22.70
CA ILE A 248 9.58 18.07 23.08
C ILE A 248 8.52 17.42 22.17
N SER A 249 7.39 18.09 21.98
CA SER A 249 6.31 17.57 21.13
C SER A 249 6.81 17.36 19.70
N PHE A 250 7.51 18.34 19.12
CA PHE A 250 8.07 18.24 17.77
C PHE A 250 9.14 17.14 17.66
N SER A 251 10.09 17.06 18.60
CA SER A 251 11.11 15.99 18.60
C SER A 251 10.51 14.58 18.72
N SER A 252 9.41 14.42 19.47
CA SER A 252 8.69 13.15 19.56
C SER A 252 8.04 12.75 18.23
N LEU A 253 7.54 13.73 17.46
CA LEU A 253 7.03 13.50 16.10
C LEU A 253 8.15 13.19 15.12
N LEU A 254 9.34 13.72 15.32
CA LEU A 254 10.53 13.29 14.59
C LEU A 254 11.02 11.91 15.03
N ARG A 255 10.30 11.17 15.90
CA ARG A 255 10.70 9.84 16.39
C ARG A 255 12.04 9.85 17.13
N MET A 256 12.46 11.01 17.64
CA MET A 256 13.68 11.12 18.44
C MET A 256 13.41 10.64 19.85
N THR A 257 14.35 9.92 20.44
CA THR A 257 14.29 9.65 21.88
C THR A 257 14.45 10.95 22.65
N ARG A 258 13.92 10.97 23.88
CA ARG A 258 14.05 12.14 24.76
C ARG A 258 15.50 12.55 24.98
N ASP A 259 16.40 11.56 25.10
CA ASP A 259 17.82 11.80 25.32
C ASP A 259 18.50 12.40 24.09
N GLU A 260 18.18 11.91 22.89
CA GLU A 260 18.66 12.47 21.62
C GLU A 260 18.22 13.92 21.45
N ALA A 261 16.92 14.18 21.64
CA ALA A 261 16.34 15.51 21.54
C ALA A 261 16.97 16.49 22.54
N SER A 262 17.17 16.05 23.79
CA SER A 262 17.76 16.87 24.85
C SER A 262 19.22 17.19 24.57
N ARG A 263 20.03 16.20 24.18
CA ARG A 263 21.45 16.40 23.83
C ARG A 263 21.62 17.36 22.66
N LEU A 264 20.82 17.19 21.61
CA LEU A 264 20.87 18.07 20.45
C LEU A 264 20.44 19.49 20.81
N SER A 265 19.38 19.65 21.59
CA SER A 265 18.93 20.96 22.06
C SER A 265 20.02 21.67 22.88
N ILE A 266 20.71 20.96 23.79
CA ILE A 266 21.83 21.54 24.56
C ILE A 266 22.93 22.01 23.62
N LYS A 267 23.34 21.13 22.69
CA LYS A 267 24.41 21.44 21.73
C LYS A 267 24.08 22.69 20.91
N LEU A 268 22.86 22.77 20.38
CA LEU A 268 22.41 23.92 19.59
C LEU A 268 22.35 25.21 20.40
N ALA A 269 21.97 25.14 21.67
CA ALA A 269 21.94 26.30 22.54
C ALA A 269 23.35 26.84 22.83
N VAL A 270 24.31 25.94 23.05
CA VAL A 270 25.73 26.28 23.22
C VAL A 270 26.31 26.87 21.92
N ASP A 271 26.05 26.23 20.79
CA ASP A 271 26.59 26.62 19.47
C ASP A 271 25.99 27.96 18.97
N SER A 272 24.78 28.32 19.38
CA SER A 272 24.09 29.57 18.98
C SER A 272 24.47 30.79 19.84
N GLY A 273 25.27 30.61 20.90
CA GLY A 273 25.63 31.71 21.80
C GLY A 273 24.42 32.32 22.52
N ASN A 274 23.30 31.59 22.64
CA ASN A 274 22.09 32.02 23.32
C ASN A 274 22.08 31.50 24.77
N PRO A 275 22.55 32.29 25.77
CA PRO A 275 22.65 31.84 27.16
C PRO A 275 21.28 31.58 27.80
N LEU A 276 20.20 32.25 27.37
CA LEU A 276 18.83 32.04 27.89
C LEU A 276 18.22 30.74 27.37
N GLY A 277 18.40 30.44 26.08
CA GLY A 277 18.04 29.14 25.50
C GLY A 277 18.84 28.00 26.14
N THR A 278 20.14 28.22 26.37
CA THR A 278 21.04 27.26 27.03
C THR A 278 20.62 27.00 28.47
N LEU A 279 20.34 28.03 29.27
CA LEU A 279 19.87 27.88 30.65
C LEU A 279 18.51 27.19 30.74
N THR A 280 17.60 27.47 29.80
CA THR A 280 16.29 26.81 29.75
C THR A 280 16.45 25.32 29.48
N ILE A 281 17.29 24.94 28.50
CA ILE A 281 17.56 23.55 28.09
C ILE A 281 18.44 22.77 29.09
N VAL A 282 19.35 23.45 29.80
CA VAL A 282 20.14 22.85 30.90
C VAL A 282 19.28 22.63 32.14
N ARG A 283 18.43 23.60 32.53
CA ARG A 283 17.44 23.44 33.62
C ARG A 283 16.56 22.22 33.36
N LEU A 284 16.20 21.98 32.10
CA LEU A 284 15.43 20.86 31.59
C LEU A 284 16.05 19.49 31.76
N SER A 285 17.34 19.38 31.47
CA SER A 285 18.08 18.12 31.59
C SER A 285 18.31 17.77 33.07
N LEU A 286 18.52 18.80 33.91
CA LEU A 286 18.71 18.66 35.35
C LEU A 286 17.42 18.36 36.12
N PHE A 287 16.28 19.00 35.80
CA PHE A 287 15.01 18.74 36.49
C PHE A 287 14.47 17.31 36.24
N ASN A 288 14.77 16.71 35.09
CA ASN A 288 14.36 15.35 34.79
C ASN A 288 15.29 14.28 35.36
N LEU A 289 16.58 14.58 35.53
CA LEU A 289 17.50 13.76 36.32
C LEU A 289 17.10 13.74 37.81
N HIS A 290 16.54 14.83 38.32
CA HIS A 290 16.06 14.85 39.72
C HIS A 290 14.90 13.89 39.98
N GLY A 291 14.05 13.59 38.98
CA GLY A 291 13.01 12.56 39.10
C GLY A 291 13.54 11.13 39.16
N TYR A 292 14.68 10.85 38.53
CA TYR A 292 15.36 9.56 38.64
C TYR A 292 16.14 9.41 39.96
N PHE A 293 16.74 10.50 40.46
CA PHE A 293 17.43 10.49 41.75
C PHE A 293 16.47 10.41 42.95
N SER A 294 15.28 11.02 42.88
CA SER A 294 14.27 10.86 43.94
C SER A 294 13.67 9.45 43.96
N ALA A 295 13.57 8.76 42.82
CA ALA A 295 13.18 7.34 42.78
C ALA A 295 14.28 6.41 43.33
N LEU A 296 15.57 6.71 43.10
CA LEU A 296 16.69 5.92 43.65
C LEU A 296 16.89 6.13 45.16
N ILE A 297 16.64 7.33 45.68
CA ILE A 297 16.77 7.61 47.12
C ILE A 297 15.63 6.96 47.92
N ILE A 298 14.45 6.80 47.34
CA ILE A 298 13.32 6.10 47.99
C ILE A 298 13.55 4.57 48.02
N LEU A 299 14.28 3.99 47.06
CA LEU A 299 14.62 2.55 47.04
C LEU A 299 15.87 2.16 47.87
N HIS A 300 16.59 3.14 48.42
CA HIS A 300 17.70 2.90 49.36
C HIS A 300 17.40 3.37 50.79
N SER A 301 16.15 3.75 51.07
CA SER A 301 15.68 4.15 52.40
C SER A 301 14.59 3.23 52.97
N SER A 302 14.46 2.02 52.43
CA SER A 302 13.57 0.95 52.94
C SER A 302 14.37 -0.31 53.24
#